data_AF-A0AAU2DBY5-F1
#
_entry.id   AF-A0AAU2DBY5-F1
#
_cell.length_a   1.000
_cell.length_b   1.000
_cell.length_c   1.000
_cell.angle_alpha   90.00
_cell.angle_beta   90.00
_cell.angle_gamma   90.00
#
_symmetry.space_group_name_H-M   'P 1'
#
loop_
_entity.id
_entity.type
_entity.pdbx_description
1 polymer ?
#
loop_
_entity_poly.entity_id
_entity_poly.type
_entity_poly.pdbx_seq_one_letter_code
_entity_poly.pdbx_strand_id
1 'polypeptide(L)'
;MQAAVRRQRREMDALWAEKAISVVLADPQVQRVSAQIQEAETQFGLELRTRLQPFQDRYDQAVRDGDAARLTGICPGKHGRWGRICVLDDGHETSMEEPHWGRNSEGRPIAWVGSAPGDW
;
A
#
# COMPACT_ATOMS: atom_id res chain seq x y z
N MET A 1 -5.78 22.46 -34.84
CA MET A 1 -5.63 21.12 -35.46
C MET A 1 -4.46 20.32 -34.86
N GLN A 2 -3.21 20.80 -34.95
CA GLN A 2 -2.01 20.11 -34.39
C GLN A 2 -2.11 19.76 -32.88
N ALA A 3 -2.63 20.66 -32.04
CA ALA A 3 -2.79 20.41 -30.61
C ALA A 3 -3.84 19.31 -30.29
N ALA A 4 -4.92 19.25 -31.08
CA ALA A 4 -5.96 18.23 -30.93
C ALA A 4 -5.44 16.84 -31.32
N VAL A 5 -4.65 16.75 -32.40
CA VAL A 5 -4.00 15.49 -32.83
C VAL A 5 -2.99 15.00 -31.77
N ARG A 6 -2.20 15.90 -31.16
CA ARG A 6 -1.27 15.54 -30.07
C ARG A 6 -2.00 15.06 -28.81
N ARG A 7 -3.14 15.68 -28.48
CA ARG A 7 -3.98 15.26 -27.36
C ARG A 7 -4.56 13.87 -27.60
N GLN A 8 -5.18 13.65 -28.77
CA GLN A 8 -5.72 12.35 -29.17
C GLN A 8 -4.68 11.24 -29.10
N ARG A 9 -3.44 11.52 -29.55
CA ARG A 9 -2.35 10.54 -29.48
C ARG A 9 -1.96 10.19 -28.05
N ARG A 10 -1.86 11.18 -27.16
CA ARG A 10 -1.58 10.91 -25.73
C ARG A 10 -2.68 10.09 -25.06
N GLU A 11 -3.94 10.36 -25.37
CA GLU A 11 -5.08 9.61 -24.85
C GLU A 11 -5.07 8.15 -25.37
N MET A 12 -4.72 7.96 -26.64
CA MET A 12 -4.53 6.62 -27.21
C MET A 12 -3.33 5.88 -26.59
N ASP A 13 -2.19 6.55 -26.42
CA ASP A 13 -1.00 5.95 -25.83
C ASP A 13 -1.26 5.53 -24.37
N ALA A 14 -1.99 6.35 -23.59
CA ALA A 14 -2.41 6.02 -22.23
C ALA A 14 -3.34 4.78 -22.21
N LEU A 15 -4.34 4.74 -23.09
CA LEU A 15 -5.25 3.60 -23.19
C LEU A 15 -4.53 2.30 -23.58
N TRP A 16 -3.53 2.39 -24.48
CA TRP A 16 -2.71 1.24 -24.83
C TRP A 16 -1.83 0.77 -23.67
N ALA A 17 -1.27 1.70 -22.89
CA ALA A 17 -0.51 1.37 -21.70
C ALA A 17 -1.39 0.66 -20.64
N GLU A 18 -2.58 1.19 -20.34
CA GLU A 18 -3.54 0.57 -19.42
C GLU A 18 -3.94 -0.83 -19.86
N LYS A 19 -4.17 -1.02 -21.17
CA LYS A 19 -4.51 -2.33 -21.73
C LYS A 19 -3.34 -3.31 -21.64
N ALA A 20 -2.12 -2.86 -21.93
CA ALA A 20 -0.93 -3.70 -21.81
C ALA A 20 -0.70 -4.16 -20.37
N ILE A 21 -0.83 -3.24 -19.40
CA ILE A 21 -0.75 -3.55 -17.96
C ILE A 21 -1.85 -4.56 -17.59
N SER A 22 -3.08 -4.32 -18.03
CA SER A 22 -4.22 -5.22 -17.75
C SER A 22 -3.99 -6.63 -18.28
N VAL A 23 -3.38 -6.79 -19.46
CA VAL A 23 -3.02 -8.10 -20.03
C VAL A 23 -1.97 -8.81 -19.15
N VAL A 24 -0.94 -8.09 -18.71
CA VAL A 24 0.08 -8.66 -17.81
C VAL A 24 -0.52 -9.05 -16.47
N LEU A 25 -1.37 -8.21 -15.87
CA LEU A 25 -2.03 -8.51 -14.60
C LEU A 25 -3.06 -9.65 -14.69
N ALA A 26 -3.60 -9.90 -15.89
CA ALA A 26 -4.47 -11.03 -16.18
C ALA A 26 -3.71 -12.34 -16.43
N ASP A 27 -2.38 -12.31 -16.56
CA ASP A 27 -1.58 -13.51 -16.72
C ASP A 27 -1.75 -14.44 -15.50
N PRO A 28 -2.10 -15.73 -15.70
CA PRO A 28 -2.34 -16.66 -14.60
C PRO A 28 -1.16 -16.84 -13.65
N GLN A 29 0.08 -16.73 -14.14
CA GLN A 29 1.28 -16.79 -13.30
C GLN A 29 1.41 -15.54 -12.44
N VAL A 30 1.13 -14.35 -12.99
CA VAL A 30 1.11 -13.10 -12.23
C VAL A 30 0.05 -13.15 -11.14
N GLN A 31 -1.15 -13.66 -11.45
CA GLN A 31 -2.22 -13.85 -10.46
C GLN A 31 -1.81 -14.84 -9.36
N ARG A 32 -1.19 -15.97 -9.71
CA ARG A 32 -0.71 -16.94 -8.71
C ARG A 32 0.34 -16.35 -7.77
N VAL A 33 1.33 -15.64 -8.32
CA VAL A 33 2.37 -14.99 -7.52
C VAL A 33 1.77 -13.90 -6.63
N SER A 34 0.83 -13.11 -7.15
CA SER A 34 0.11 -12.10 -6.36
C SER A 34 -0.66 -12.72 -5.19
N ALA A 35 -1.32 -13.86 -5.40
CA ALA A 35 -2.02 -14.58 -4.34
C ALA A 35 -1.04 -15.14 -3.29
N GLN A 36 0.11 -15.67 -3.70
CA GLN A 36 1.16 -16.15 -2.79
C GLN A 36 1.74 -15.01 -1.93
N ILE A 37 1.98 -13.84 -2.53
CA ILE A 37 2.43 -12.65 -1.79
C ILE A 37 1.39 -12.25 -0.76
N GLN A 38 0.11 -12.15 -1.15
CA GLN A 38 -0.97 -11.76 -0.22
C GLN A 38 -1.10 -12.74 0.96
N GLU A 39 -0.96 -14.04 0.70
CA GLU A 39 -0.96 -15.03 1.77
C GLU A 39 0.25 -14.84 2.70
N ALA A 40 1.45 -14.65 2.15
CA ALA A 40 2.67 -14.41 2.93
C ALA A 40 2.57 -13.13 3.78
N GLU A 41 2.10 -12.02 3.20
CA GLU A 41 1.88 -10.75 3.92
C GLU A 41 0.85 -10.91 5.05
N THR A 42 -0.15 -11.77 4.85
CA THR A 42 -1.15 -12.09 5.89
C THR A 42 -0.56 -12.94 7.00
N GLN A 43 0.23 -13.96 6.68
CA GLN A 43 0.91 -14.79 7.68
C GLN A 43 1.92 -13.97 8.48
N PHE A 44 2.73 -13.13 7.83
CA PHE A 44 3.60 -12.19 8.53
C PHE A 44 2.81 -11.20 9.38
N GLY A 45 1.65 -10.77 8.90
CA GLY A 45 0.66 -10.05 9.70
C GLY A 45 0.37 -10.78 11.02
N LEU A 46 -0.05 -12.03 10.96
CA LEU A 46 -0.36 -12.80 12.16
C LEU A 46 0.85 -12.97 13.11
N GLU A 47 2.02 -13.29 12.55
CA GLU A 47 3.25 -13.52 13.32
C GLU A 47 3.75 -12.26 14.03
N LEU A 48 3.70 -11.10 13.36
CA LEU A 48 4.25 -9.85 13.87
C LEU A 48 3.25 -9.02 14.66
N ARG A 49 2.01 -9.51 14.82
CA ARG A 49 0.91 -8.78 15.46
C ARG A 49 1.29 -8.18 16.80
N THR A 50 1.87 -8.97 17.71
CA THR A 50 2.22 -8.48 19.05
C THR A 50 3.21 -7.31 19.00
N ARG A 51 4.11 -7.30 18.02
CA ARG A 51 5.12 -6.25 17.84
C ARG A 51 4.53 -5.01 17.16
N LEU A 52 3.69 -5.20 16.14
CA LEU A 52 3.30 -4.12 15.23
C LEU A 52 1.90 -3.54 15.48
N GLN A 53 1.03 -4.25 16.21
CA GLN A 53 -0.30 -3.77 16.61
C GLN A 53 -0.27 -2.39 17.29
N PRO A 54 0.72 -2.03 18.15
CA PRO A 54 0.78 -0.69 18.74
C PRO A 54 0.81 0.45 17.72
N PHE A 55 1.37 0.25 16.52
CA PHE A 55 1.36 1.26 15.45
C PHE A 55 -0.05 1.47 14.87
N GLN A 56 -0.82 0.39 14.72
CA GLN A 56 -2.23 0.46 14.30
C GLN A 56 -3.09 1.10 15.38
N ASP A 57 -2.89 0.74 16.64
CA ASP A 57 -3.70 1.27 17.75
C ASP A 57 -3.50 2.79 17.90
N ARG A 58 -2.27 3.28 17.66
CA ARG A 58 -1.96 4.71 17.59
C ARG A 58 -2.62 5.40 16.41
N TYR A 59 -2.64 4.78 15.23
CA TYR A 59 -3.38 5.30 14.09
C TYR A 59 -4.87 5.40 14.40
N ASP A 60 -5.47 4.32 14.91
CA ASP A 60 -6.90 4.28 15.24
C ASP A 60 -7.24 5.33 16.31
N GLN A 61 -6.37 5.54 17.30
CA GLN A 61 -6.53 6.59 18.30
C GLN A 61 -6.44 8.00 17.67
N ALA A 62 -5.44 8.26 16.83
CA ALA A 62 -5.28 9.55 16.17
C ALA A 62 -6.46 9.89 15.25
N VAL A 63 -7.03 8.89 14.57
CA VAL A 63 -8.27 9.06 13.78
C VAL A 63 -9.46 9.39 14.68
N ARG A 64 -9.63 8.65 15.80
CA ARG A 64 -10.73 8.91 16.76
C ARG A 64 -10.65 10.32 17.36
N ASP A 65 -9.45 10.77 17.70
CA ASP A 65 -9.22 12.04 18.37
C ASP A 65 -9.13 13.23 17.41
N GLY A 66 -9.06 12.98 16.10
CA GLY A 66 -8.80 14.02 15.10
C GLY A 66 -7.40 14.63 15.22
N ASP A 67 -6.42 13.88 15.73
CA ASP A 67 -5.05 14.35 15.94
C ASP A 67 -4.29 14.43 14.61
N ALA A 68 -4.49 15.55 13.92
CA ALA A 68 -3.87 15.82 12.63
C ALA A 68 -2.33 15.79 12.70
N ALA A 69 -1.74 16.24 13.81
CA ALA A 69 -0.29 16.25 13.97
C ALA A 69 0.26 14.82 13.97
N ARG A 70 -0.36 13.93 14.74
CA ARG A 70 0.03 12.52 14.77
C ARG A 70 -0.25 11.78 13.48
N LEU A 71 -1.31 12.15 12.76
CA LEU A 71 -1.61 11.63 11.42
C LEU A 71 -0.63 12.11 10.33
N THR A 72 0.19 13.14 10.58
CA THR A 72 1.29 13.49 9.67
C THR A 72 2.51 12.58 9.81
N GLY A 73 2.66 11.90 10.95
CA GLY A 73 3.73 10.94 11.21
C GLY A 73 3.42 9.55 10.65
N ILE A 74 2.97 9.45 9.40
CA ILE A 74 2.66 8.18 8.72
C ILE A 74 3.72 7.86 7.66
N CYS A 75 3.94 6.57 7.35
CA CYS A 75 4.97 6.17 6.38
C CYS A 75 4.71 6.73 4.97
N PRO A 76 5.54 7.65 4.43
CA PRO A 76 5.27 8.30 3.16
C PRO A 76 5.36 7.32 1.98
N GLY A 77 4.37 7.36 1.08
CA GLY A 77 4.33 6.51 -0.12
C GLY A 77 4.21 5.00 0.17
N LYS A 78 3.69 4.68 1.36
CA LYS A 78 3.38 3.31 1.81
C LYS A 78 1.87 3.14 2.02
N HIS A 79 1.07 4.00 1.40
CA HIS A 79 -0.36 4.12 1.62
C HIS A 79 -1.16 3.51 0.47
N GLY A 80 -0.85 2.26 0.13
CA GLY A 80 -1.46 1.56 -1.00
C GLY A 80 -2.77 0.90 -0.65
N ARG A 81 -3.03 -0.29 -1.21
CA ARG A 81 -4.28 -1.04 -1.04
C ARG A 81 -4.65 -1.40 0.41
N TRP A 82 -3.69 -1.28 1.32
CA TRP A 82 -3.85 -1.58 2.74
C TRP A 82 -4.16 -0.32 3.60
N GLY A 83 -4.29 0.86 2.99
CA GLY A 83 -4.75 2.10 3.63
C GLY A 83 -3.65 3.05 4.12
N ARG A 84 -3.97 3.94 5.08
CA ARG A 84 -2.96 4.75 5.80
C ARG A 84 -2.53 3.99 7.05
N ILE A 85 -1.24 3.73 7.13
CA ILE A 85 -0.71 2.62 7.91
C ILE A 85 0.60 3.02 8.58
N CYS A 86 0.74 2.55 9.82
CA CYS A 86 1.73 2.92 10.83
C CYS A 86 1.83 4.43 11.13
N VAL A 87 1.39 4.84 12.33
CA VAL A 87 1.87 6.09 12.93
C VAL A 87 3.24 5.81 13.53
N LEU A 88 4.28 6.46 13.02
CA LEU A 88 5.66 6.31 13.44
C LEU A 88 5.84 6.71 14.92
N ASP A 89 6.70 5.99 15.64
CA ASP A 89 7.36 6.55 16.82
C ASP A 89 8.61 7.32 16.35
N ASP A 90 9.06 8.28 17.16
CA ASP A 90 10.36 8.92 16.96
C ASP A 90 11.46 7.86 16.79
N GLY A 91 12.21 7.93 15.69
CA GLY A 91 13.28 6.99 15.36
C GLY A 91 12.88 5.80 14.49
N HIS A 92 11.59 5.55 14.20
CA HIS A 92 11.20 4.51 13.24
C HIS A 92 11.71 4.82 11.82
N GLU A 93 11.85 6.11 11.45
CA GLU A 93 12.50 6.53 10.20
C GLU A 93 13.96 6.03 10.04
N THR A 94 14.66 5.68 11.13
CA THR A 94 16.04 5.17 11.07
C THR A 94 16.12 3.67 10.73
N SER A 95 14.99 2.97 10.84
CA SER A 95 14.84 1.53 10.68
C SER A 95 14.07 1.19 9.40
N MET A 96 14.54 1.67 8.24
CA MET A 96 13.91 1.44 6.93
C MET A 96 13.68 -0.04 6.55
N GLU A 97 14.13 -0.99 7.38
CA GLU A 97 13.97 -2.43 7.24
C GLU A 97 12.77 -3.00 8.05
N GLU A 98 12.13 -2.21 8.92
CA GLU A 98 10.97 -2.70 9.68
C GLU A 98 9.74 -2.85 8.76
N PRO A 99 9.03 -3.99 8.82
CA PRO A 99 7.83 -4.21 8.04
C PRO A 99 6.74 -3.23 8.46
N HIS A 100 6.07 -2.67 7.46
CA HIS A 100 4.87 -1.87 7.65
C HIS A 100 3.70 -2.77 8.07
N TRP A 101 2.70 -2.15 8.69
CA TRP A 101 1.61 -2.86 9.34
C TRP A 101 0.25 -2.20 9.11
N GLY A 102 -0.76 -3.01 8.84
CA GLY A 102 -2.11 -2.54 8.57
C GLY A 102 -3.17 -3.60 8.65
N ARG A 103 -4.34 -3.30 8.07
CA ARG A 103 -5.43 -4.25 7.89
C ARG A 103 -5.91 -4.25 6.44
N ASN A 104 -6.27 -5.43 5.93
CA ASN A 104 -6.96 -5.52 4.64
C ASN A 104 -8.43 -5.06 4.76
N SER A 105 -9.16 -5.06 3.65
CA SER A 105 -10.59 -4.71 3.59
C SER A 105 -11.50 -5.62 4.44
N GLU A 106 -11.02 -6.79 4.83
CA GLU A 106 -11.71 -7.75 5.71
C GLU A 106 -11.32 -7.55 7.19
N GLY A 107 -10.45 -6.58 7.50
CA GLY A 107 -9.97 -6.31 8.84
C GLY A 107 -8.85 -7.24 9.33
N ARG A 108 -8.36 -8.15 8.48
CA ARG A 108 -7.26 -9.07 8.80
C ARG A 108 -5.93 -8.31 8.86
N PRO A 109 -5.04 -8.63 9.82
CA PRO A 109 -3.73 -8.00 9.90
C PRO A 109 -2.87 -8.33 8.68
N ILE A 110 -2.13 -7.34 8.20
CA ILE A 110 -1.21 -7.45 7.07
C ILE A 110 0.12 -6.81 7.45
N ALA A 111 1.24 -7.48 7.14
CA ALA A 111 2.57 -6.92 7.25
C ALA A 111 3.33 -7.04 5.92
N TRP A 112 4.06 -6.01 5.50
CA TRP A 112 4.81 -6.01 4.23
C TRP A 112 6.09 -5.16 4.32
N VAL A 113 7.03 -5.43 3.42
CA VAL A 113 8.28 -4.68 3.26
C VAL A 113 8.25 -3.98 1.91
N GLY A 114 8.79 -2.77 1.83
CA GLY A 114 8.80 -2.00 0.58
C GLY A 114 7.54 -1.16 0.42
N SER A 115 7.18 -0.76 -0.80
CA SER A 115 5.98 0.07 -1.03
C SER A 115 4.72 -0.78 -0.96
N ALA A 116 3.63 -0.19 -0.47
CA ALA A 116 2.38 -0.92 -0.39
C ALA A 116 1.92 -1.33 -1.81
N PRO A 117 1.43 -2.57 -2.00
CA PRO A 117 0.91 -2.96 -3.29
C PRO A 117 -0.24 -2.03 -3.71
N GLY A 118 -0.15 -1.42 -4.90
CA GLY A 118 -1.16 -0.49 -5.43
C GLY A 118 -0.88 1.00 -5.21
N ASP A 119 0.33 1.38 -4.79
CA ASP A 119 0.79 2.79 -4.70
C ASP A 119 1.38 3.36 -6.02
N TRP A 120 1.06 2.77 -7.18
CA TRP A 120 1.55 3.19 -8.51
C TRP A 120 0.45 3.75 -9.40
#